data_AF-A0A972LEI7-F1
#
_entry.id   AF-A0A972LEI7-F1
#
_cell.length_a   1.000
_cell.length_b   1.000
_cell.length_c   1.000
_cell.angle_alpha   90.00
_cell.angle_beta   90.00
_cell.angle_gamma   90.00
#
_symmetry.space_group_name_H-M   'P 1'
#
loop_
_entity.id
_entity.type
_entity.pdbx_description
1 polymer ?
#
loop_
_entity_poly.entity_id
_entity_poly.type
_entity_poly.pdbx_seq_one_letter_code
_entity_poly.pdbx_strand_id
1 'polypeptide(L)' 'MKGRDFNDRPACSYKSMPFPTEITCPQCGAEIEMWSDEEETRCRLCGYVVFNHERYIN' A
#
# COMPACT_ATOMS: atom_id res chain seq x y z
N MET A 1 -2.92 38.88 26.75
CA MET A 1 -2.21 38.16 25.68
C MET A 1 -2.31 36.67 26.00
N LYS A 2 -3.19 35.93 25.31
CA LYS A 2 -3.41 34.50 25.57
C LYS A 2 -2.67 33.73 24.48
N GLY A 3 -1.61 33.03 24.86
CA GLY A 3 -0.80 32.20 23.96
C GLY A 3 -1.71 31.23 23.21
N ARG A 4 -1.63 31.27 21.88
CA ARG A 4 -2.29 30.29 21.02
C ARG A 4 -1.47 29.01 21.13
N ASP A 5 -2.12 27.97 21.64
CA ASP A 5 -1.56 26.62 21.74
C ASP A 5 -1.10 26.18 20.35
N PHE A 6 0.21 26.01 20.23
CA PHE A 6 0.93 25.77 18.98
C PHE A 6 0.77 24.29 18.61
N ASN A 7 -0.44 23.90 18.22
CA ASN A 7 -0.66 22.61 17.55
C ASN A 7 -0.27 22.73 16.06
N ASP A 8 0.92 23.26 15.80
CA ASP A 8 1.56 23.32 14.49
C ASP A 8 2.11 21.93 14.15
N ARG A 9 1.21 21.01 13.79
CA ARG A 9 1.59 19.95 12.89
C ARG A 9 1.67 20.58 11.50
N PRO A 10 2.86 20.71 10.88
CA PRO A 10 2.92 21.20 9.51
C PRO A 10 2.02 20.32 8.63
N ALA A 11 1.38 20.94 7.64
CA ALA A 11 0.56 20.25 6.64
C ALA A 11 1.41 19.42 5.66
N CYS A 12 2.31 18.60 6.20
CA CYS A 12 2.89 17.43 5.57
C CYS A 12 2.63 16.27 6.52
N SER A 13 1.35 15.87 6.59
CA SER A 13 1.02 14.51 7.00
C SER A 13 1.84 13.57 6.11
N TYR A 14 2.60 12.68 6.73
CA TYR A 14 3.45 11.71 6.05
C TYR A 14 2.65 10.97 4.98
N LYS A 15 2.76 11.40 3.72
CA LYS A 15 2.23 10.67 2.57
C LYS A 15 3.32 9.69 2.20
N SER A 16 3.18 8.42 2.60
CA SER A 16 4.05 7.36 2.10
C SER A 16 3.94 7.34 0.58
N MET A 17 5.05 7.58 -0.11
CA MET A 17 5.09 7.38 -1.55
C MET A 17 4.85 5.90 -1.83
N PRO A 18 3.98 5.55 -2.78
CA PRO A 18 3.76 4.16 -3.12
C PRO A 18 5.05 3.58 -3.69
N PHE A 19 5.35 2.34 -3.31
CA PHE A 19 6.49 1.60 -3.81
C PHE A 19 6.03 0.27 -4.41
N PRO A 20 6.65 -0.17 -5.53
CA PRO A 20 6.36 -1.46 -6.11
C PRO A 20 6.99 -2.57 -5.25
N THR A 21 6.29 -3.69 -5.13
CA THR A 21 6.74 -4.91 -4.46
C THR A 21 6.56 -6.08 -5.42
N GLU A 22 7.56 -6.96 -5.50
CA GLU A 22 7.49 -8.19 -6.28
C GLU A 22 6.90 -9.31 -5.42
N ILE A 23 5.79 -9.88 -5.86
CA ILE A 23 5.11 -11.00 -5.20
C ILE A 23 4.97 -12.19 -6.16
N THR A 24 4.90 -13.40 -5.63
CA THR A 24 4.70 -14.61 -6.43
C THR A 24 3.22 -14.98 -6.50
N CYS A 25 2.70 -15.24 -7.70
CA CYS A 25 1.36 -15.73 -7.91
C CYS A 25 1.17 -17.10 -7.23
N PRO A 26 0.23 -17.26 -6.29
CA PRO A 26 0.02 -18.54 -5.61
C PRO A 26 -0.58 -19.61 -6.55
N GLN A 27 -1.15 -19.22 -7.68
CA GLN A 27 -1.82 -20.15 -8.60
C GLN A 27 -0.91 -20.66 -9.72
N CYS A 28 0.04 -19.86 -10.22
CA CYS A 28 0.90 -20.26 -11.33
C CYS A 28 2.40 -20.07 -11.09
N GLY A 29 2.80 -19.48 -9.96
CA GLY A 29 4.21 -19.24 -9.63
C GLY A 29 4.86 -18.06 -10.37
N ALA A 30 4.10 -17.30 -11.17
CA ALA A 30 4.62 -16.13 -11.87
C ALA A 30 4.97 -14.99 -10.91
N GLU A 31 5.99 -14.21 -11.24
CA GLU A 31 6.29 -12.96 -10.55
C GLU A 31 5.29 -11.88 -10.99
N ILE A 32 4.75 -11.14 -10.02
CA ILE A 32 3.77 -10.08 -10.21
C ILE A 32 4.24 -8.86 -9.44
N GLU A 33 4.27 -7.71 -10.11
CA GLU A 33 4.45 -6.42 -9.44
C GLU A 33 3.12 -5.97 -8.82
N MET A 34 3.16 -5.63 -7.53
CA MET A 34 2.05 -5.07 -6.76
C MET A 34 2.52 -3.80 -6.06
N TRP A 35 1.78 -2.71 -6.20
CA TRP A 35 2.12 -1.45 -5.54
C TRP A 35 1.57 -1.43 -4.11
N SER A 36 2.30 -0.78 -3.19
CA SER A 36 1.91 -0.72 -1.76
C SER A 36 0.57 -0.03 -1.50
N ASP A 37 0.10 0.80 -2.43
CA ASP A 37 -1.20 1.46 -2.40
C ASP A 37 -2.29 0.69 -3.15
N GLU A 38 -1.96 -0.40 -3.84
CA GLU A 38 -2.92 -1.30 -4.46
C GLU A 38 -3.47 -2.31 -3.44
N GLU A 39 -4.79 -2.47 -3.42
CA GLU A 39 -5.48 -3.48 -2.60
C GLU A 39 -5.44 -4.87 -3.25
N GLU A 40 -5.36 -4.91 -4.59
CA GLU A 40 -5.29 -6.14 -5.37
C GLU A 40 -4.50 -5.92 -6.66
N THR A 41 -3.89 -6.99 -7.17
CA THR A 41 -3.32 -7.02 -8.52
C THR A 41 -3.71 -8.31 -9.24
N ARG A 42 -3.82 -8.25 -10.56
CA ARG A 42 -4.16 -9.42 -11.38
C ARG A 42 -2.91 -10.00 -12.04
N CYS A 43 -2.70 -11.30 -11.84
CA CYS A 43 -1.68 -12.04 -12.56
C CYS A 43 -1.89 -11.94 -14.07
N ARG A 44 -0.89 -11.43 -14.79
CA ARG A 44 -0.92 -11.30 -16.25
C ARG A 44 -0.86 -12.64 -16.99
N LEU A 45 -0.40 -13.71 -16.33
CA LEU A 45 -0.25 -15.04 -16.94
C LEU A 45 -1.50 -15.90 -16.79
N CYS A 46 -2.02 -16.06 -15.56
CA CYS A 46 -3.16 -16.95 -15.31
C CYS A 46 -4.48 -16.23 -15.01
N GLY A 47 -4.46 -14.90 -14.84
CA GLY A 47 -5.65 -14.10 -14.52
C GLY A 47 -6.10 -14.16 -13.06
N TYR A 48 -5.38 -14.89 -12.19
CA TYR A 48 -5.67 -14.94 -10.75
C TYR A 48 -5.50 -13.55 -10.11
N VAL A 49 -6.41 -13.18 -9.21
CA VAL A 49 -6.35 -11.92 -8.47
C VAL A 49 -5.69 -12.18 -7.12
N VAL A 50 -4.60 -11.46 -6.84
CA VAL A 50 -3.88 -11.50 -5.56
C VAL A 50 -4.26 -10.27 -4.76
N PHE A 51 -4.58 -10.47 -3.49
CA PHE A 51 -4.99 -9.40 -2.58
C PHE A 51 -3.86 -9.02 -1.64
N ASN A 52 -3.74 -7.73 -1.34
CA ASN A 52 -2.77 -7.18 -0.42
C ASN A 52 -3.35 -7.27 1.00
N HIS A 53 -2.78 -8.15 1.84
CA HIS A 53 -3.32 -8.47 3.17
C HIS A 53 -2.94 -7.46 4.29
N GLU A 54 -2.42 -6.27 3.97
CA GLU A 54 -1.96 -5.28 4.97
C GLU A 54 -3.06 -4.36 5.55
N ARG A 55 -4.22 -4.91 5.93
CA ARG A 55 -5.30 -4.09 6.54
C ARG A 55 -6.10 -4.77 7.66
N TYR A 56 -5.51 -5.63 8.50
CA TYR A 56 -6.18 -6.06 9.76
C TYR A 56 -5.22 -6.30 10.92
N ILE A 57 -4.82 -5.23 11.62
CA ILE A 57 -4.62 -5.28 13.07
C ILE A 57 -5.15 -3.97 13.66
N ASN A 58 -6.36 -4.03 14.23
CA ASN A 58 -6.78 -3.33 15.45
C ASN A 58 -8.15 -3.85 15.89
#